data_AF-A0A353Y6U1-F1
#
_entry.id   AF-A0A353Y6U1-F1
#
_cell.length_a   1.000
_cell.length_b   1.000
_cell.length_c   1.000
_cell.angle_alpha   90.00
_cell.angle_beta   90.00
_cell.angle_gamma   90.00
#
_symmetry.space_group_name_H-M   'P 1'
#
loop_
_entity.id
_entity.type
_entity.pdbx_description
1 polymer ?
#
loop_
_entity_poly.entity_id
_entity_poly.type
_entity_poly.pdbx_seq_one_letter_code
_entity_poly.pdbx_strand_id
1 'polypeptide(L)'
;MSSTTVAEFATELKKSTDTLLEQLKSAGVAKASAADTLTDADKQKLLGYLQASHGTATAERKKITLTKKSTTEIKQADASGKARTIQVEVRKKRTFIRREDGSDGVEAGTGAPEQAEEAPVAAPAAPAVDNAELVRREEEARRQAELIRRQEEDLAEKRRQREETEKREREAEERAASYAATEDLKKAQASTSKAEASAEAADAAAARAAAQAQAREKAAAESKARADEEAARALDLNDRRRKAEAEAAAIRSMMATPAKKAPPPPPKEEPKAPIKGALHKPAAGSAVAKPAKPAGSGAAAPAGAGK
;
A
#
# COMPACT_ATOMS: atom_id res chain seq x y z
N MET A 1 8.10 35.62 -3.00
CA MET A 1 6.71 35.11 -3.09
C MET A 1 6.76 33.75 -3.73
N SER A 2 6.30 32.71 -3.03
CA SER A 2 6.21 31.35 -3.55
C SER A 2 5.06 31.24 -4.54
N SER A 3 5.36 31.02 -5.82
CA SER A 3 4.36 30.65 -6.81
C SER A 3 3.88 29.22 -6.49
N THR A 4 2.60 29.09 -6.13
CA THR A 4 1.95 27.79 -5.83
C THR A 4 0.89 27.56 -6.89
N THR A 5 0.81 26.34 -7.42
CA THR A 5 -0.22 25.98 -8.39
C THR A 5 -1.56 25.72 -7.69
N VAL A 6 -2.66 25.79 -8.43
CA VAL A 6 -3.99 25.46 -7.89
C VAL A 6 -4.03 24.03 -7.33
N ALA A 7 -3.36 23.08 -7.98
CA ALA A 7 -3.25 21.70 -7.49
C ALA A 7 -2.56 21.62 -6.12
N GLU A 8 -1.38 22.21 -5.99
CA GLU A 8 -0.61 22.21 -4.74
C GLU A 8 -1.39 22.90 -3.61
N PHE A 9 -2.01 24.05 -3.90
CA PHE A 9 -2.80 24.79 -2.91
C PHE A 9 -4.05 24.02 -2.47
N ALA A 10 -4.70 23.28 -3.38
CA ALA A 10 -5.82 22.41 -3.04
C ALA A 10 -5.40 21.30 -2.07
N THR A 11 -4.25 20.66 -2.33
CA THR A 11 -3.73 19.60 -1.44
C THR A 11 -3.36 20.12 -0.06
N GLU A 12 -2.78 21.33 0.02
CA GLU A 12 -2.45 21.98 1.29
C GLU A 12 -3.71 22.28 2.13
N LEU A 13 -4.77 22.76 1.47
CA LEU A 13 -6.06 23.01 2.11
C LEU A 13 -6.92 21.76 2.30
N LYS A 14 -6.43 20.58 1.90
CA LYS A 14 -7.16 19.29 1.91
C LYS A 14 -8.54 19.38 1.23
N LYS A 15 -8.60 20.13 0.12
CA LYS A 15 -9.79 20.27 -0.74
C LYS A 15 -9.53 19.63 -2.10
N SER A 16 -10.58 19.22 -2.80
CA SER A 16 -10.43 18.79 -4.20
C SER A 16 -10.06 19.99 -5.09
N THR A 17 -9.30 19.75 -6.15
CA THR A 17 -8.95 20.77 -7.14
C THR A 17 -10.19 21.40 -7.75
N ASP A 18 -11.23 20.59 -7.99
CA ASP A 18 -12.48 21.03 -8.61
C ASP A 18 -13.23 22.02 -7.71
N THR A 19 -13.32 21.74 -6.41
CA THR A 19 -13.98 22.66 -5.45
C THR A 19 -13.23 23.97 -5.29
N LEU A 20 -11.89 23.94 -5.33
CA LEU A 20 -11.08 25.14 -5.28
C LEU A 20 -11.24 25.97 -6.56
N LEU A 21 -11.27 25.34 -7.74
CA LEU A 21 -11.51 26.01 -9.01
C LEU A 21 -12.89 26.67 -9.08
N GLU A 22 -13.92 26.03 -8.54
CA GLU A 22 -15.26 26.61 -8.42
C GLU A 22 -15.26 27.84 -7.50
N GLN A 23 -14.64 27.74 -6.33
CA GLN A 23 -14.52 28.86 -5.38
C GLN A 23 -13.72 30.04 -5.96
N LEU A 24 -12.64 29.76 -6.70
CA LEU A 24 -11.85 30.79 -7.39
C LEU A 24 -12.67 31.51 -8.47
N LYS A 25 -13.47 30.77 -9.25
CA LYS A 25 -14.38 31.36 -10.24
C LYS A 25 -15.45 32.23 -9.57
N SER A 26 -16.06 31.76 -8.48
CA SER A 26 -17.03 32.55 -7.70
C SER A 26 -16.43 33.79 -7.05
N ALA A 27 -15.14 33.74 -6.69
CA ALA A 27 -14.37 34.88 -6.20
C ALA A 27 -13.91 35.86 -7.31
N GLY A 28 -14.26 35.61 -8.58
CA GLY A 28 -13.88 36.45 -9.72
C GLY A 28 -12.42 36.27 -10.16
N VAL A 29 -11.80 35.14 -9.84
CA VAL A 29 -10.46 34.77 -10.32
C VAL A 29 -10.60 33.81 -11.51
N ALA A 30 -10.18 34.24 -12.69
CA ALA A 30 -10.27 33.45 -13.92
C ALA A 30 -9.12 32.42 -14.04
N LYS A 31 -9.11 31.41 -13.17
CA LYS A 31 -8.27 30.20 -13.34
C LYS A 31 -9.14 29.01 -13.72
N ALA A 32 -8.66 28.18 -14.63
CA ALA A 32 -9.43 27.09 -15.23
C ALA A 32 -8.76 25.72 -15.11
N SER A 33 -7.44 25.69 -14.86
CA SER A 33 -6.64 24.47 -14.81
C SER A 33 -5.97 24.28 -13.45
N ALA A 34 -5.75 23.02 -13.09
CA ALA A 34 -5.00 22.64 -11.90
C ALA A 34 -3.52 23.11 -11.94
N ALA A 35 -2.98 23.29 -13.15
CA ALA A 35 -1.61 23.76 -13.38
C ALA A 35 -1.46 25.29 -13.31
N ASP A 36 -2.57 26.02 -13.20
CA ASP A 36 -2.52 27.48 -13.16
C ASP A 36 -1.81 27.96 -11.89
N THR A 37 -0.97 28.99 -12.03
CA THR A 37 -0.28 29.60 -10.89
C THR A 37 -1.22 30.54 -10.13
N LEU A 38 -1.21 30.45 -8.80
CA LEU A 38 -2.03 31.26 -7.91
C LEU A 38 -1.18 32.40 -7.32
N THR A 39 -1.60 33.64 -7.55
CA THR A 39 -0.93 34.82 -6.98
C THR A 39 -1.49 35.15 -5.60
N ASP A 40 -0.75 35.94 -4.81
CA ASP A 40 -1.22 36.36 -3.48
C ASP A 40 -2.51 37.21 -3.55
N ALA A 41 -2.69 37.96 -4.64
CA ALA A 41 -3.93 38.71 -4.89
C ALA A 41 -5.13 37.77 -5.14
N ASP A 42 -4.92 36.64 -5.82
CA ASP A 42 -5.97 35.64 -6.06
C ASP A 42 -6.37 34.94 -4.76
N LYS A 43 -5.39 34.62 -3.90
CA LYS A 43 -5.63 34.07 -2.56
C LYS A 43 -6.45 35.02 -1.70
N GLN A 44 -6.16 36.32 -1.74
CA GLN A 44 -6.93 37.34 -1.00
C GLN A 44 -8.38 37.45 -1.49
N LYS A 45 -8.63 37.40 -2.81
CA LYS A 45 -9.99 37.39 -3.37
C LYS A 45 -10.78 36.17 -2.93
N LEU A 46 -10.16 34.98 -2.97
CA LEU A 46 -10.75 33.75 -2.47
C LEU A 46 -11.13 33.85 -0.98
N LEU A 47 -10.22 34.37 -0.14
CA LEU A 47 -10.49 34.58 1.28
C LEU A 47 -11.66 35.53 1.51
N GLY A 48 -11.72 36.65 0.77
CA GLY A 48 -12.82 37.61 0.86
C GLY A 48 -14.17 36.98 0.49
N TYR A 49 -14.21 36.20 -0.60
CA TYR A 49 -15.42 35.46 -1.01
C TYR A 49 -15.88 34.46 0.05
N LEU A 50 -14.94 33.69 0.63
CA LEU A 50 -15.26 32.72 1.69
C LEU A 50 -15.77 33.43 2.94
N GLN A 51 -15.13 34.53 3.37
CA GLN A 51 -15.58 35.30 4.52
C GLN A 51 -16.99 35.89 4.31
N ALA A 52 -17.27 36.41 3.12
CA ALA A 52 -18.60 36.91 2.76
C ALA A 52 -19.64 35.79 2.77
N SER A 53 -19.32 34.63 2.19
CA SER A 53 -20.21 33.47 2.10
C SER A 53 -20.53 32.86 3.47
N HIS A 54 -19.57 32.87 4.39
CA HIS A 54 -19.73 32.36 5.75
C HIS A 54 -20.25 33.40 6.75
N GLY A 55 -20.53 34.64 6.31
CA GLY A 55 -20.99 35.72 7.17
C GLY A 55 -19.97 36.17 8.22
N THR A 56 -18.70 35.75 8.06
CA THR A 56 -17.55 36.20 8.88
C THR A 56 -16.91 37.46 8.31
N ALA A 57 -17.39 37.94 7.15
CA ALA A 57 -17.18 39.30 6.69
C ALA A 57 -17.79 40.25 7.73
N THR A 58 -16.98 40.57 8.74
CA THR A 58 -17.26 41.58 9.73
C THR A 58 -17.32 42.93 9.04
N ALA A 59 -18.50 43.31 8.56
CA ALA A 59 -18.86 44.71 8.60
C ALA A 59 -18.69 45.13 10.06
N GLU A 60 -17.77 46.04 10.32
CA GLU A 60 -17.36 46.52 11.64
C GLU A 60 -18.58 46.92 12.48
N ARG A 61 -19.13 45.98 13.26
CA ARG A 61 -20.17 46.30 14.23
C ARG A 61 -19.48 46.99 15.39
N LYS A 62 -19.37 48.31 15.30
CA LYS A 62 -18.77 49.23 16.28
C LYS A 62 -19.33 49.05 17.70
N LYS A 63 -20.47 48.39 17.86
CA LYS A 63 -21.14 48.18 19.15
C LYS A 63 -21.74 46.78 19.25
N ILE A 64 -21.36 46.06 20.30
CA ILE A 64 -21.96 44.78 20.70
C ILE A 64 -22.61 44.96 22.07
N THR A 65 -23.87 44.53 22.23
CA THR A 65 -24.58 44.60 23.51
C THR A 65 -24.76 43.19 24.06
N LEU A 66 -24.19 42.91 25.23
CA LEU A 66 -24.41 41.69 26.00
C LEU A 66 -25.41 41.97 27.12
N THR A 67 -26.52 41.25 27.16
CA THR A 67 -27.50 41.32 28.25
C THR A 67 -27.42 40.08 29.12
N LYS A 68 -27.20 40.26 30.44
CA LYS A 68 -27.22 39.17 31.43
C LYS A 68 -28.44 39.32 32.33
N LYS A 69 -29.31 38.31 32.37
CA LYS A 69 -30.42 38.20 33.32
C LYS A 69 -29.90 37.58 34.62
N SER A 70 -30.19 38.23 35.75
CA SER A 70 -29.93 37.71 37.09
C SER A 70 -31.22 37.81 37.88
N THR A 71 -31.68 36.71 38.44
CA THR A 71 -32.90 36.66 39.26
C THR A 71 -32.49 36.51 40.71
N THR A 72 -33.01 37.36 41.59
CA THR A 72 -32.77 37.31 43.04
C THR A 72 -34.11 37.34 43.77
N GLU A 73 -34.22 36.53 44.82
CA GLU A 73 -35.45 36.45 45.62
C GLU A 73 -35.34 37.35 46.85
N ILE A 74 -36.29 38.28 46.99
CA ILE A 74 -36.41 39.10 48.20
C ILE A 74 -37.56 38.53 49.02
N LYS A 75 -37.24 38.08 50.23
CA LYS A 75 -38.22 37.65 51.24
C LYS A 75 -38.49 38.83 52.16
N GLN A 76 -39.66 39.44 52.03
CA GLN A 76 -40.06 40.58 52.84
C GLN A 76 -41.49 40.37 53.37
N ALA A 77 -41.73 40.78 54.61
CA ALA A 77 -43.07 40.87 55.16
C ALA A 77 -43.71 42.18 54.67
N ASP A 78 -44.93 42.11 54.14
CA ASP A 78 -45.71 43.33 53.87
C ASP A 78 -46.09 44.02 55.19
N ALA A 79 -46.54 45.28 55.13
CA ALA A 79 -46.91 46.06 56.32
C ALA A 79 -48.03 45.40 57.18
N SER A 80 -48.67 44.35 56.67
CA SER A 80 -49.68 43.53 57.34
C SER A 80 -49.09 42.25 57.97
N GLY A 81 -47.76 42.05 57.93
CA GLY A 81 -47.05 40.94 58.54
C GLY A 81 -47.01 39.65 57.72
N LYS A 82 -47.55 39.62 56.48
CA LYS A 82 -47.56 38.41 55.67
C LYS A 82 -46.32 38.32 54.79
N ALA A 83 -45.58 37.21 54.92
CA ALA A 83 -44.36 36.99 54.15
C ALA A 83 -44.66 36.78 52.66
N ARG A 84 -44.03 37.58 51.79
CA ARG A 84 -44.06 37.41 50.33
C ARG A 84 -42.64 37.22 49.81
N THR A 85 -42.48 36.30 48.87
CA THR A 85 -41.22 36.14 48.13
C THR A 85 -41.40 36.79 46.77
N ILE A 86 -40.71 37.90 46.55
CA ILE A 86 -40.73 38.64 45.29
C ILE A 86 -39.52 38.19 44.47
N GLN A 87 -39.76 37.63 43.29
CA GLN A 87 -38.69 37.35 42.33
C GLN A 87 -38.34 38.63 41.58
N VAL A 88 -37.16 39.19 41.87
CA VAL A 88 -36.66 40.38 41.18
C VAL A 88 -35.72 39.93 40.07
N GLU A 89 -36.12 40.13 38.83
CA GLU A 89 -35.26 39.89 37.66
C GLU A 89 -34.54 41.19 37.26
N VAL A 90 -33.23 41.26 37.51
CA VAL A 90 -32.39 42.37 37.04
C VAL A 90 -31.71 41.98 35.73
N ARG A 91 -31.88 42.80 34.69
CA ARG A 91 -31.22 42.62 33.39
C ARG A 91 -30.06 43.60 33.26
N LYS A 92 -28.83 43.10 33.38
CA LYS A 92 -27.61 43.90 33.22
C LYS A 92 -27.21 43.98 31.75
N LYS A 93 -27.25 45.18 31.18
CA LYS A 93 -26.76 45.47 29.82
C LYS A 93 -25.28 45.89 29.89
N ARG A 94 -24.39 45.16 29.23
CA ARG A 94 -22.98 45.56 28.99
C ARG A 94 -22.79 45.81 27.50
N THR A 95 -22.51 47.05 27.13
CA THR A 95 -22.16 47.41 25.75
C THR A 95 -20.65 47.42 25.60
N PHE A 96 -20.11 46.60 24.70
CA PHE A 96 -18.71 46.61 24.31
C PHE A 96 -18.58 47.35 22.98
N ILE A 97 -17.71 48.35 22.95
CA ILE A 97 -17.31 49.07 21.75
C ILE A 97 -15.90 48.59 21.42
N ARG A 98 -15.70 48.17 20.17
CA ARG A 98 -14.37 47.81 19.65
C ARG A 98 -13.56 49.11 19.62
N ARG A 99 -12.61 49.26 20.54
CA ARG A 99 -11.63 50.34 20.54
C ARG A 99 -10.40 49.76 19.87
N GLU A 100 -10.18 50.14 18.62
CA GLU A 100 -8.95 49.81 17.89
C GLU A 100 -7.76 50.43 18.63
N ASP A 101 -6.67 49.66 18.73
CA ASP A 101 -5.49 50.00 19.52
C ASP A 101 -4.83 51.32 19.05
N GLY A 102 -4.52 52.18 20.04
CA GLY A 102 -3.42 53.14 19.97
C GLY A 102 -3.61 54.43 19.17
N SER A 103 -4.33 55.41 19.74
CA SER A 103 -3.91 56.82 19.72
C SER A 103 -4.84 57.67 20.59
N ASP A 104 -4.22 58.37 21.55
CA ASP A 104 -4.61 59.61 22.21
C ASP A 104 -6.09 60.03 22.36
N GLY A 105 -6.43 60.40 23.60
CA GLY A 105 -6.87 61.78 23.78
C GLY A 105 -8.13 62.03 24.61
N VAL A 106 -7.92 62.26 25.92
CA VAL A 106 -8.44 63.43 26.67
C VAL A 106 -9.97 63.57 26.88
N GLU A 107 -10.35 63.30 28.14
CA GLU A 107 -11.18 64.12 29.05
C GLU A 107 -12.71 64.31 28.89
N ALA A 108 -13.26 64.50 30.09
CA ALA A 108 -14.39 65.33 30.49
C ALA A 108 -15.81 64.73 30.48
N GLY A 109 -16.38 64.68 31.68
CA GLY A 109 -17.82 64.47 31.88
C GLY A 109 -18.24 64.16 33.31
N THR A 110 -17.76 64.93 34.28
CA THR A 110 -18.30 65.04 35.64
C THR A 110 -19.79 65.45 35.62
N GLY A 111 -20.58 64.92 36.56
CA GLY A 111 -21.93 65.43 36.82
C GLY A 111 -22.83 64.51 37.63
N ALA A 112 -22.59 64.44 38.94
CA ALA A 112 -23.68 64.31 39.91
C ALA A 112 -24.11 65.74 40.30
N PRO A 113 -25.40 65.97 40.59
CA PRO A 113 -25.72 66.22 41.98
C PRO A 113 -27.02 65.53 42.47
N GLU A 114 -27.19 65.69 43.77
CA GLU A 114 -28.07 65.06 44.74
C GLU A 114 -29.31 65.94 45.03
N GLN A 115 -30.28 65.37 45.78
CA GLN A 115 -31.38 65.99 46.55
C GLN A 115 -32.74 66.17 45.84
N ALA A 116 -33.80 65.49 46.30
CA ALA A 116 -34.66 65.95 47.41
C ALA A 116 -36.00 65.16 47.52
N GLU A 117 -36.35 64.80 48.77
CA GLU A 117 -37.70 64.78 49.37
C GLU A 117 -38.73 63.64 49.17
N GLU A 118 -39.62 63.57 50.17
CA GLU A 118 -40.23 62.42 50.84
C GLU A 118 -41.77 62.61 50.89
N ALA A 119 -42.53 61.63 50.36
CA ALA A 119 -43.92 61.23 50.70
C ALA A 119 -45.12 62.24 50.64
N PRO A 120 -46.42 61.81 50.66
CA PRO A 120 -47.04 60.50 50.37
C PRO A 120 -48.32 60.58 49.46
N VAL A 121 -48.92 59.40 49.20
CA VAL A 121 -50.32 59.10 48.80
C VAL A 121 -50.89 59.61 47.46
N ALA A 122 -50.90 58.71 46.47
CA ALA A 122 -52.04 58.54 45.56
C ALA A 122 -52.06 57.11 45.00
N ALA A 123 -52.84 56.24 45.63
CA ALA A 123 -53.35 55.05 44.95
C ALA A 123 -54.53 55.48 44.07
N PRO A 124 -54.54 55.08 42.79
CA PRO A 124 -55.80 54.75 42.15
C PRO A 124 -55.77 53.33 41.61
N ALA A 125 -56.79 52.57 42.02
CA ALA A 125 -57.38 51.44 41.32
C ALA A 125 -56.46 50.28 40.91
N ALA A 126 -56.51 49.21 41.71
CA ALA A 126 -56.42 47.87 41.14
C ALA A 126 -57.50 47.75 40.05
N PRO A 127 -57.18 47.34 38.80
CA PRO A 127 -58.23 47.04 37.84
C PRO A 127 -58.93 45.79 38.36
N ALA A 128 -60.17 45.94 38.84
CA ALA A 128 -61.08 44.82 39.00
C ALA A 128 -61.38 44.29 37.59
N VAL A 129 -60.46 43.49 37.04
CA VAL A 129 -60.67 42.79 35.78
C VAL A 129 -61.82 41.83 36.03
N ASP A 130 -62.90 41.97 35.26
CA ASP A 130 -64.08 41.16 35.40
C ASP A 130 -63.70 39.68 35.23
N ASN A 131 -64.16 38.79 36.10
CA ASN A 131 -63.76 37.37 36.08
C ASN A 131 -64.01 36.71 34.70
N ALA A 132 -64.99 37.20 33.94
CA ALA A 132 -65.29 36.77 32.58
C ALA A 132 -64.20 37.15 31.55
N GLU A 133 -63.54 38.30 31.71
CA GLU A 133 -62.44 38.73 30.82
C GLU A 133 -61.16 37.94 31.11
N LEU A 134 -60.91 37.59 32.37
CA LEU A 134 -59.80 36.71 32.75
C LEU A 134 -59.94 35.32 32.12
N VAL A 135 -61.14 34.72 32.15
CA VAL A 135 -61.39 33.42 31.51
C VAL A 135 -61.17 33.47 29.99
N ARG A 136 -61.62 34.52 29.29
CA ARG A 136 -61.36 34.67 27.84
C ARG A 136 -59.87 34.78 27.53
N ARG A 137 -59.12 35.54 28.34
CA ARG A 137 -57.68 35.70 28.18
C ARG A 137 -56.93 34.39 28.47
N GLU A 138 -57.39 33.59 29.42
CA GLU A 138 -56.85 32.26 29.70
C GLU A 138 -57.13 31.27 28.55
N GLU A 139 -58.32 31.29 27.96
CA GLU A 139 -58.65 30.46 26.80
C GLU A 139 -57.83 30.84 25.56
N GLU A 140 -57.64 32.13 25.29
CA GLU A 140 -56.77 32.61 24.20
C GLU A 140 -55.31 32.21 24.43
N ALA A 141 -54.81 32.34 25.67
CA ALA A 141 -53.47 31.87 26.03
C ALA A 141 -53.33 30.36 25.84
N ARG A 142 -54.36 29.57 26.16
CA ARG A 142 -54.38 28.11 25.90
C ARG A 142 -54.35 27.78 24.41
N ARG A 143 -55.12 28.49 23.58
CA ARG A 143 -55.11 28.31 22.11
C ARG A 143 -53.74 28.67 21.50
N GLN A 144 -53.11 29.74 21.99
CA GLN A 144 -51.76 30.13 21.54
C GLN A 144 -50.71 29.09 21.97
N ALA A 145 -50.78 28.59 23.21
CA ALA A 145 -49.90 27.54 23.69
C ALA A 145 -50.05 26.24 22.88
N GLU A 146 -51.27 25.87 22.50
CA GLU A 146 -51.51 24.68 21.67
C GLU A 146 -50.96 24.85 20.25
N LEU A 147 -51.07 26.03 19.63
CA LEU A 147 -50.48 26.32 18.33
C LEU A 147 -48.95 26.26 18.36
N ILE A 148 -48.34 26.85 19.40
CA ILE A 148 -46.88 26.78 19.61
C ILE A 148 -46.44 25.33 19.78
N ARG A 149 -47.18 24.54 20.59
CA ARG A 149 -46.89 23.12 20.79
C ARG A 149 -46.94 22.32 19.49
N ARG A 150 -47.96 22.53 18.64
CA ARG A 150 -48.04 21.85 17.33
C ARG A 150 -46.88 22.24 16.42
N GLN A 151 -46.51 23.52 16.38
CA GLN A 151 -45.35 23.98 15.59
C GLN A 151 -44.03 23.37 16.09
N GLU A 152 -43.86 23.24 17.41
CA GLU A 152 -42.69 22.60 18.01
C GLU A 152 -42.65 21.09 17.69
N GLU A 153 -43.79 20.40 17.76
CA GLU A 153 -43.92 18.98 17.41
C GLU A 153 -43.60 18.76 15.91
N ASP A 154 -44.13 19.57 14.99
CA ASP A 154 -43.84 19.51 13.55
C ASP A 154 -42.35 19.75 13.25
N LEU A 155 -41.73 20.72 13.92
CA LEU A 155 -40.30 20.99 13.77
C LEU A 155 -39.45 19.86 14.37
N ALA A 156 -39.87 19.25 15.47
CA ALA A 156 -39.20 18.10 16.06
C ALA A 156 -39.29 16.86 15.16
N GLU A 157 -40.46 16.58 14.56
CA GLU A 157 -40.65 15.51 13.59
C GLU A 157 -39.79 15.72 12.34
N LYS A 158 -39.77 16.96 11.81
CA LYS A 158 -38.92 17.30 10.66
C LYS A 158 -37.43 17.12 10.96
N ARG A 159 -36.98 17.40 12.19
CA ARG A 159 -35.61 17.11 12.63
C ARG A 159 -35.34 15.61 12.72
N ARG A 160 -36.25 14.84 13.32
CA ARG A 160 -36.14 13.37 13.41
C ARG A 160 -36.05 12.73 12.02
N GLN A 161 -36.89 13.15 11.08
CA GLN A 161 -36.86 12.65 9.70
C GLN A 161 -35.52 12.96 9.02
N ARG A 162 -34.98 14.17 9.18
CA ARG A 162 -33.66 14.54 8.63
C ARG A 162 -32.53 13.72 9.25
N GLU A 163 -32.55 13.51 10.56
CA GLU A 163 -31.55 12.68 11.25
C GLU A 163 -31.65 11.21 10.81
N GLU A 164 -32.85 10.69 10.57
CA GLU A 164 -33.06 9.32 10.10
C GLU A 164 -32.60 9.15 8.64
N THR A 165 -32.90 10.11 7.76
CA THR A 165 -32.40 10.10 6.38
C THR A 165 -30.88 10.19 6.35
N GLU A 166 -30.29 11.08 7.14
CA GLU A 166 -28.83 11.24 7.21
C GLU A 166 -28.16 9.98 7.77
N LYS A 167 -28.76 9.32 8.78
CA LYS A 167 -28.27 8.03 9.27
C LYS A 167 -28.35 6.94 8.20
N ARG A 168 -29.46 6.87 7.46
CA ARG A 168 -29.64 5.88 6.39
C ARG A 168 -28.68 6.11 5.23
N GLU A 169 -28.44 7.37 4.86
CA GLU A 169 -27.46 7.75 3.83
C GLU A 169 -26.04 7.39 4.28
N ARG A 170 -25.64 7.75 5.50
CA ARG A 170 -24.33 7.37 6.06
C ARG A 170 -24.12 5.85 6.12
N GLU A 171 -25.13 5.09 6.53
CA GLU A 171 -25.06 3.63 6.55
C GLU A 171 -24.99 3.04 5.13
N ALA A 172 -25.70 3.64 4.17
CA ALA A 172 -25.61 3.24 2.77
C ALA A 172 -24.23 3.55 2.17
N GLU A 173 -23.65 4.70 2.48
CA GLU A 173 -22.30 5.09 2.08
C GLU A 173 -21.24 4.17 2.70
N GLU A 174 -21.34 3.85 3.99
CA GLU A 174 -20.41 2.91 4.66
C GLU A 174 -20.53 1.50 4.08
N ARG A 175 -21.75 1.04 3.79
CA ARG A 175 -21.97 -0.25 3.12
C ARG A 175 -21.44 -0.25 1.67
N ALA A 176 -21.58 0.85 0.94
CA ALA A 176 -21.03 0.98 -0.40
C ALA A 176 -19.49 1.04 -0.38
N ALA A 177 -18.90 1.77 0.57
CA ALA A 177 -17.46 1.87 0.75
C ALA A 177 -16.84 0.53 1.15
N SER A 178 -17.46 -0.19 2.09
CA SER A 178 -17.01 -1.53 2.46
C SER A 178 -17.11 -2.53 1.30
N TYR A 179 -18.22 -2.50 0.53
CA TYR A 179 -18.33 -3.33 -0.67
C TYR A 179 -17.23 -3.01 -1.69
N ALA A 180 -17.01 -1.73 -2.01
CA ALA A 180 -15.95 -1.30 -2.92
C ALA A 180 -14.55 -1.75 -2.43
N ALA A 181 -14.26 -1.59 -1.14
CA ALA A 181 -13.00 -2.06 -0.55
C ALA A 181 -12.83 -3.58 -0.68
N THR A 182 -13.90 -4.37 -0.46
CA THR A 182 -13.82 -5.82 -0.66
C THR A 182 -13.60 -6.21 -2.12
N GLU A 183 -14.20 -5.49 -3.07
CA GLU A 183 -14.01 -5.74 -4.50
C GLU A 183 -12.58 -5.38 -4.95
N ASP A 184 -12.02 -4.29 -4.44
CA ASP A 184 -10.64 -3.91 -4.73
C ASP A 184 -9.63 -4.90 -4.13
N LEU A 185 -9.88 -5.39 -2.91
CA LEU A 185 -9.08 -6.47 -2.32
C LEU A 185 -9.16 -7.77 -3.13
N LYS A 186 -10.35 -8.17 -3.60
CA LYS A 186 -10.51 -9.35 -4.47
C LYS A 186 -9.79 -9.17 -5.81
N LYS A 187 -9.88 -7.99 -6.42
CA LYS A 187 -9.16 -7.69 -7.67
C LYS A 187 -7.65 -7.71 -7.48
N ALA A 188 -7.15 -7.16 -6.37
CA ALA A 188 -5.75 -7.22 -6.02
C ALA A 188 -5.29 -8.67 -5.79
N GLN A 189 -6.06 -9.48 -5.05
CA GLN A 189 -5.73 -10.89 -4.83
C GLN A 189 -5.79 -11.71 -6.13
N ALA A 190 -6.73 -11.41 -7.02
CA ALA A 190 -6.82 -12.06 -8.33
C ALA A 190 -5.65 -11.67 -9.24
N SER A 191 -5.18 -10.42 -9.19
CA SER A 191 -4.04 -9.98 -9.99
C SER A 191 -2.72 -10.55 -9.46
N THR A 192 -2.53 -10.60 -8.14
CA THR A 192 -1.35 -11.22 -7.53
C THR A 192 -1.30 -12.72 -7.80
N SER A 193 -2.40 -13.45 -7.59
CA SER A 193 -2.44 -14.89 -7.87
C SER A 193 -2.23 -15.20 -9.36
N LYS A 194 -2.75 -14.36 -10.27
CA LYS A 194 -2.48 -14.51 -11.71
C LYS A 194 -1.01 -14.22 -12.05
N ALA A 195 -0.39 -13.23 -11.41
CA ALA A 195 1.03 -12.92 -11.60
C ALA A 195 1.93 -14.05 -11.08
N GLU A 196 1.64 -14.59 -9.90
CA GLU A 196 2.34 -15.74 -9.31
C GLU A 196 2.22 -16.98 -10.19
N ALA A 197 1.00 -17.32 -10.64
CA ALA A 197 0.79 -18.46 -11.54
C ALA A 197 1.51 -18.29 -12.89
N SER A 198 1.58 -17.05 -13.41
CA SER A 198 2.32 -16.76 -14.64
C SER A 198 3.84 -16.88 -14.43
N ALA A 199 4.35 -16.47 -13.28
CA ALA A 199 5.77 -16.60 -12.94
C ALA A 199 6.16 -18.08 -12.79
N GLU A 200 5.37 -18.85 -12.04
CA GLU A 200 5.59 -20.29 -11.86
C GLU A 200 5.52 -21.06 -13.20
N ALA A 201 4.59 -20.70 -14.08
CA ALA A 201 4.50 -21.28 -15.42
C ALA A 201 5.74 -20.94 -16.28
N ALA A 202 6.26 -19.72 -16.18
CA ALA A 202 7.47 -19.30 -16.90
C ALA A 202 8.71 -20.05 -16.39
N ASP A 203 8.87 -20.18 -15.07
CA ASP A 203 9.96 -20.93 -14.46
C ASP A 203 9.91 -22.42 -14.82
N ALA A 204 8.72 -23.02 -14.79
CA ALA A 204 8.52 -24.41 -15.21
C ALA A 204 8.84 -24.62 -16.70
N ALA A 205 8.48 -23.65 -17.56
CA ALA A 205 8.81 -23.69 -18.98
C ALA A 205 10.33 -23.56 -19.22
N ALA A 206 11.00 -22.65 -18.50
CA ALA A 206 12.45 -22.48 -18.56
C ALA A 206 13.19 -23.74 -18.10
N ALA A 207 12.76 -24.36 -17.00
CA ALA A 207 13.33 -25.61 -16.50
C ALA A 207 13.18 -26.77 -17.51
N ARG A 208 12.01 -26.90 -18.16
CA ARG A 208 11.78 -27.89 -19.21
C ARG A 208 12.66 -27.65 -20.43
N ALA A 209 12.82 -26.39 -20.86
CA ALA A 209 13.68 -26.03 -21.97
C ALA A 209 15.16 -26.34 -21.68
N ALA A 210 15.62 -26.02 -20.47
CA ALA A 210 16.98 -26.34 -20.03
C ALA A 210 17.22 -27.85 -19.98
N ALA A 211 16.28 -28.63 -19.44
CA ALA A 211 16.37 -30.09 -19.42
C ALA A 211 16.40 -30.69 -20.84
N GLN A 212 15.59 -30.17 -21.77
CA GLN A 212 15.60 -30.61 -23.16
C GLN A 212 16.92 -30.27 -23.87
N ALA A 213 17.48 -29.08 -23.62
CA ALA A 213 18.77 -28.68 -24.17
C ALA A 213 19.89 -29.61 -23.69
N GLN A 214 19.96 -29.89 -22.38
CA GLN A 214 20.94 -30.83 -21.82
C GLN A 214 20.76 -32.25 -22.36
N ALA A 215 19.52 -32.72 -22.54
CA ALA A 215 19.25 -34.03 -23.12
C ALA A 215 19.72 -34.11 -24.58
N ARG A 216 19.50 -33.05 -25.38
CA ARG A 216 19.99 -32.98 -26.77
C ARG A 216 21.51 -32.92 -26.84
N GLU A 217 22.14 -32.16 -25.95
CA GLU A 217 23.61 -32.09 -25.89
C GLU A 217 24.23 -33.45 -25.54
N LYS A 218 23.68 -34.13 -24.54
CA LYS A 218 24.12 -35.50 -24.17
C LYS A 218 23.91 -36.48 -25.32
N ALA A 219 22.75 -36.46 -25.97
CA ALA A 219 22.48 -37.33 -27.12
C ALA A 219 23.41 -37.04 -28.30
N ALA A 220 23.71 -35.76 -28.57
CA ALA A 220 24.66 -35.36 -29.61
C ALA A 220 26.09 -35.81 -29.28
N ALA A 221 26.52 -35.67 -28.02
CA ALA A 221 27.82 -36.13 -27.55
C ALA A 221 27.96 -37.66 -27.64
N GLU A 222 26.93 -38.41 -27.23
CA GLU A 222 26.90 -39.87 -27.35
C GLU A 222 26.91 -40.32 -28.82
N SER A 223 26.14 -39.68 -29.69
CA SER A 223 26.15 -39.98 -31.13
C SER A 223 27.51 -39.70 -31.75
N LYS A 224 28.15 -38.58 -31.38
CA LYS A 224 29.49 -38.24 -31.85
C LYS A 224 30.52 -39.27 -31.36
N ALA A 225 30.47 -39.65 -30.09
CA ALA A 225 31.36 -40.67 -29.54
C ALA A 225 31.21 -42.02 -30.25
N ARG A 226 29.97 -42.44 -30.57
CA ARG A 226 29.74 -43.66 -31.37
C ARG A 226 30.26 -43.56 -32.79
N ALA A 227 30.08 -42.41 -33.44
CA ALA A 227 30.59 -42.18 -34.79
C ALA A 227 32.13 -42.17 -34.82
N ASP A 228 32.77 -41.56 -33.83
CA ASP A 228 34.23 -41.54 -33.68
C ASP A 228 34.77 -42.96 -33.42
N GLU A 229 34.09 -43.77 -32.62
CA GLU A 229 34.46 -45.18 -32.38
C GLU A 229 34.29 -46.04 -33.65
N GLU A 230 33.19 -45.88 -34.38
CA GLU A 230 32.97 -46.59 -35.64
C GLU A 230 34.00 -46.20 -36.71
N ALA A 231 34.33 -44.91 -36.80
CA ALA A 231 35.39 -44.42 -37.68
C ALA A 231 36.76 -45.02 -37.31
N ALA A 232 37.10 -45.09 -36.01
CA ALA A 232 38.33 -45.72 -35.54
C ALA A 232 38.39 -47.22 -35.91
N ARG A 233 37.27 -47.94 -35.72
CA ARG A 233 37.17 -49.36 -36.12
C ARG A 233 37.31 -49.54 -37.63
N ALA A 234 36.72 -48.64 -38.42
CA ALA A 234 36.84 -48.67 -39.88
C ALA A 234 38.28 -48.45 -40.35
N LEU A 235 39.02 -47.51 -39.73
CA LEU A 235 40.43 -47.29 -40.01
C LEU A 235 41.28 -48.53 -39.68
N ASP A 236 41.10 -49.13 -38.51
CA ASP A 236 41.82 -50.34 -38.10
C ASP A 236 41.57 -51.53 -39.06
N LEU A 237 40.32 -51.73 -39.51
CA LEU A 237 40.01 -52.74 -40.53
C LEU A 237 40.67 -52.46 -41.88
N ASN A 238 40.71 -51.20 -42.32
CA ASN A 238 41.38 -50.82 -43.57
C ASN A 238 42.90 -51.00 -43.47
N ASP A 239 43.51 -50.70 -42.33
CA ASP A 239 44.94 -50.93 -42.11
C ASP A 239 45.28 -52.42 -42.13
N ARG A 240 44.44 -53.28 -41.54
CA ARG A 240 44.58 -54.74 -41.66
C ARG A 240 44.46 -55.22 -43.10
N ARG A 241 43.49 -54.70 -43.87
CA ARG A 241 43.35 -55.03 -45.30
C ARG A 241 44.58 -54.62 -46.09
N ARG A 242 45.06 -53.39 -45.93
CA ARG A 242 46.27 -52.90 -46.61
C ARG A 242 47.50 -53.73 -46.28
N LYS A 243 47.69 -54.12 -45.02
CA LYS A 243 48.79 -55.00 -44.61
C LYS A 243 48.68 -56.38 -45.29
N ALA A 244 47.50 -56.99 -45.27
CA ALA A 244 47.27 -58.28 -45.93
C ALA A 244 47.45 -58.21 -47.46
N GLU A 245 46.99 -57.14 -48.11
CA GLU A 245 47.19 -56.91 -49.55
C GLU A 245 48.66 -56.69 -49.90
N ALA A 246 49.42 -55.97 -49.06
CA ALA A 246 50.86 -55.78 -49.23
C ALA A 246 51.63 -57.09 -49.10
N GLU A 247 51.31 -57.92 -48.09
CA GLU A 247 51.88 -59.27 -47.94
C GLU A 247 51.54 -60.16 -49.15
N ALA A 248 50.29 -60.16 -49.59
CA ALA A 248 49.86 -60.91 -50.78
C ALA A 248 50.53 -60.41 -52.07
N ALA A 249 50.79 -59.10 -52.20
CA ALA A 249 51.55 -58.55 -53.31
C ALA A 249 53.03 -58.96 -53.27
N ALA A 250 53.64 -59.00 -52.08
CA ALA A 250 55.02 -59.47 -51.90
C ALA A 250 55.17 -60.97 -52.23
N ILE A 251 54.20 -61.81 -51.86
CA ILE A 251 54.21 -63.23 -52.24
C ILE A 251 54.05 -63.37 -53.76
N ARG A 252 53.14 -62.61 -54.38
CA ARG A 252 52.96 -62.61 -55.84
C ARG A 252 54.22 -62.18 -56.58
N SER A 253 54.94 -61.16 -56.10
CA SER A 253 56.20 -60.75 -56.71
C SER A 253 57.29 -61.81 -56.56
N MET A 254 57.39 -62.46 -55.39
CA MET A 254 58.33 -63.57 -55.17
C MET A 254 58.05 -64.77 -56.10
N MET A 255 56.78 -65.12 -56.30
CA MET A 255 56.38 -66.21 -57.20
C MET A 255 56.50 -65.86 -58.69
N ALA A 256 56.45 -64.57 -59.05
CA ALA A 256 56.61 -64.10 -60.43
C ALA A 256 58.09 -63.92 -60.85
N THR A 257 59.04 -63.95 -59.90
CA THR A 257 60.48 -63.90 -60.24
C THR A 257 60.99 -65.29 -60.67
N PRO A 258 61.57 -65.45 -61.89
CA PRO A 258 62.10 -66.72 -62.33
C PRO A 258 63.38 -67.09 -61.55
N ALA A 259 63.54 -68.37 -61.21
CA ALA A 259 64.65 -68.88 -60.42
C ALA A 259 66.02 -68.52 -61.03
N LYS A 260 66.86 -67.84 -60.27
CA LYS A 260 68.28 -67.64 -60.64
C LYS A 260 69.01 -68.99 -60.58
N LYS A 261 69.68 -69.38 -61.67
CA LYS A 261 70.55 -70.58 -61.75
C LYS A 261 71.61 -70.55 -60.64
N ALA A 262 71.72 -71.65 -59.90
CA ALA A 262 72.68 -71.84 -58.81
C ALA A 262 74.14 -71.94 -59.31
N PRO A 263 75.13 -71.38 -58.59
CA PRO A 263 76.56 -71.72 -58.78
C PRO A 263 76.88 -73.12 -58.20
N PRO A 264 77.93 -73.81 -58.70
CA PRO A 264 78.21 -75.23 -58.39
C PRO A 264 78.73 -75.46 -56.96
N PRO A 265 78.55 -76.68 -56.38
CA PRO A 265 78.85 -76.97 -54.98
C PRO A 265 80.36 -77.15 -54.70
N PRO A 266 80.87 -76.75 -53.52
CA PRO A 266 82.21 -77.12 -53.07
C PRO A 266 82.26 -78.58 -52.54
N PRO A 267 83.41 -79.27 -52.63
CA PRO A 267 83.55 -80.67 -52.23
C PRO A 267 83.62 -80.86 -50.70
N LYS A 268 83.13 -82.04 -50.27
CA LYS A 268 83.03 -82.52 -48.88
C LYS A 268 84.39 -83.03 -48.36
N GLU A 269 84.71 -82.70 -47.11
CA GLU A 269 85.66 -83.44 -46.27
C GLU A 269 85.07 -83.62 -44.85
N GLU A 270 85.17 -84.84 -44.33
CA GLU A 270 84.94 -85.28 -42.95
C GLU A 270 86.12 -86.20 -42.58
N PRO A 271 86.37 -86.60 -41.31
CA PRO A 271 86.11 -85.97 -40.01
C PRO A 271 87.31 -86.09 -39.02
N LYS A 272 87.32 -85.35 -37.90
CA LYS A 272 88.01 -85.77 -36.65
C LYS A 272 87.26 -85.30 -35.38
N ALA A 273 87.05 -86.26 -34.48
CA ALA A 273 86.43 -86.17 -33.15
C ALA A 273 87.53 -86.08 -32.04
N PRO A 274 87.27 -86.34 -30.74
CA PRO A 274 86.30 -85.81 -29.76
C PRO A 274 86.94 -85.47 -28.38
N ILE A 275 86.43 -84.54 -27.55
CA ILE A 275 86.72 -84.57 -26.07
C ILE A 275 85.55 -84.05 -25.19
N LYS A 276 85.05 -84.96 -24.34
CA LYS A 276 84.55 -84.90 -22.92
C LYS A 276 84.55 -83.53 -22.22
N GLY A 277 83.64 -83.14 -21.33
CA GLY A 277 82.53 -83.80 -20.63
C GLY A 277 82.14 -83.02 -19.34
N ALA A 278 81.11 -83.50 -18.64
CA ALA A 278 80.72 -83.27 -17.23
C ALA A 278 80.13 -81.91 -16.74
N LEU A 279 78.79 -81.84 -16.72
CA LEU A 279 77.91 -81.72 -15.54
C LEU A 279 78.47 -81.10 -14.23
N HIS A 280 77.84 -80.02 -13.72
CA HIS A 280 77.14 -79.98 -12.41
C HIS A 280 76.54 -78.58 -12.06
N LYS A 281 75.31 -78.64 -11.50
CA LYS A 281 74.57 -77.68 -10.63
C LYS A 281 75.43 -77.37 -9.35
N PRO A 282 75.17 -76.38 -8.45
CA PRO A 282 73.83 -75.98 -7.96
C PRO A 282 73.63 -74.57 -7.31
N ALA A 283 72.38 -74.38 -6.83
CA ALA A 283 71.93 -73.79 -5.56
C ALA A 283 72.06 -72.28 -5.19
N ALA A 284 70.87 -71.70 -4.97
CA ALA A 284 70.39 -71.07 -3.72
C ALA A 284 70.78 -69.62 -3.32
N GLY A 285 69.74 -68.91 -2.84
CA GLY A 285 69.75 -67.60 -2.18
C GLY A 285 68.64 -66.70 -2.76
N SER A 286 67.36 -66.76 -2.36
CA SER A 286 66.78 -66.21 -1.11
C SER A 286 67.24 -64.77 -0.85
N ALA A 287 66.39 -63.74 -0.90
CA ALA A 287 65.20 -63.50 -0.05
C ALA A 287 64.01 -62.94 -0.87
N VAL A 288 62.75 -63.37 -0.69
CA VAL A 288 61.81 -63.04 0.41
C VAL A 288 61.78 -61.52 0.66
N ALA A 289 60.70 -60.78 0.37
CA ALA A 289 59.37 -61.01 0.91
C ALA A 289 58.20 -60.87 -0.09
N LYS A 290 57.25 -61.77 0.10
CA LYS A 290 55.86 -61.81 -0.40
C LYS A 290 54.97 -61.57 0.86
N PRO A 291 53.63 -61.61 0.80
CA PRO A 291 52.65 -60.87 -0.01
C PRO A 291 51.50 -60.31 0.87
N ALA A 292 50.50 -59.68 0.28
CA ALA A 292 49.11 -60.05 0.59
C ALA A 292 48.21 -59.87 -0.64
N LYS A 293 47.47 -60.93 -0.96
CA LYS A 293 46.34 -61.03 -1.89
C LYS A 293 45.42 -62.10 -1.25
N PRO A 294 44.21 -62.34 -1.74
CA PRO A 294 42.97 -61.54 -1.79
C PRO A 294 41.86 -62.22 -0.96
N ALA A 295 40.65 -61.66 -0.93
CA ALA A 295 39.45 -62.49 -0.82
C ALA A 295 38.30 -61.86 -1.60
N GLY A 296 37.74 -62.63 -2.53
CA GLY A 296 36.47 -62.34 -3.16
C GLY A 296 35.33 -63.12 -2.49
N SER A 297 34.13 -62.62 -2.77
CA SER A 297 32.80 -63.24 -2.64
C SER A 297 32.18 -63.41 -1.25
N GLY A 298 31.04 -62.74 -1.07
CA GLY A 298 30.06 -62.96 -0.02
C GLY A 298 28.83 -62.06 -0.27
N ALA A 299 27.74 -62.68 -0.68
CA ALA A 299 26.47 -62.04 -1.03
C ALA A 299 25.62 -61.62 0.19
N ALA A 300 24.59 -60.80 -0.09
CA ALA A 300 23.28 -60.68 0.58
C ALA A 300 23.03 -59.60 1.68
N ALA A 301 22.37 -58.50 1.23
CA ALA A 301 21.07 -57.94 1.69
C ALA A 301 20.95 -57.23 3.08
N PRO A 302 19.80 -56.60 3.47
CA PRO A 302 19.64 -55.12 3.56
C PRO A 302 19.15 -54.58 4.93
N ALA A 303 19.36 -53.28 5.21
CA ALA A 303 18.61 -52.40 6.14
C ALA A 303 19.30 -51.00 6.11
N GLY A 304 18.67 -49.83 6.10
CA GLY A 304 17.44 -49.39 6.75
C GLY A 304 17.78 -48.56 8.00
N ALA A 305 17.69 -47.23 7.90
CA ALA A 305 17.69 -46.16 8.93
C ALA A 305 18.69 -45.04 8.52
N GLY A 306 18.36 -43.76 8.44
CA GLY A 306 17.33 -43.00 9.14
C GLY A 306 17.99 -41.97 10.05
N LYS A 307 18.39 -40.82 9.51
CA LYS A 307 18.25 -39.46 10.08
C LYS A 307 18.84 -38.42 9.15
#